data_AF-A0A9N9XEK0-F1
#
_entry.id   AF-A0A9N9XEK0-F1
#
_cell.length_a   1.000
_cell.length_b   1.000
_cell.length_c   1.000
_cell.angle_alpha   90.00
_cell.angle_beta   90.00
_cell.angle_gamma   90.00
#
_symmetry.space_group_name_H-M   'P 1'
#
loop_
_entity.id
_entity.type
_entity.pdbx_description
1 polymer ?
#
loop_
_entity_poly.entity_id
_entity_poly.type
_entity_poly.pdbx_seq_one_letter_code
_entity_poly.pdbx_strand_id
1 'polypeptide(L)'
;MLINKRYKNSCTYVKTYSGADINSDHIPVVGNFKVRVKKVTSKSMKKYDVRKLKAPNVRLKVSENHNLKLLKCRNAGTIEKSLTIVQGTVTKIKEQHLKKDTEKLKSWMTNEILELMDQRNKQRKSPRI
;
A
#
# COMPACT_ATOMS: atom_id res chain seq x y z
N MET A 1 -5.64 42.02 6.65
CA MET A 1 -6.10 41.07 7.70
C MET A 1 -5.75 39.66 7.26
N LEU A 2 -5.05 38.87 8.09
CA LEU A 2 -4.44 37.59 7.69
C LEU A 2 -5.44 36.46 7.41
N ILE A 3 -6.63 36.51 8.02
CA ILE A 3 -7.68 35.50 7.88
C ILE A 3 -8.81 36.05 7.02
N ASN A 4 -9.31 35.24 6.07
CA ASN A 4 -10.46 35.61 5.23
C ASN A 4 -11.70 35.86 6.11
N LYS A 5 -12.48 36.91 5.77
CA LYS A 5 -13.72 37.30 6.49
C LYS A 5 -14.66 36.13 6.77
N ARG A 6 -14.79 35.18 5.84
CA ARG A 6 -15.63 33.98 5.98
C ARG A 6 -15.26 33.11 7.20
N TYR A 7 -13.99 33.05 7.57
CA TYR A 7 -13.47 32.17 8.62
C TYR A 7 -13.13 32.92 9.91
N LYS A 8 -13.47 34.21 10.02
CA LYS A 8 -13.21 34.96 11.26
C LYS A 8 -14.00 34.39 12.43
N ASN A 9 -15.26 34.03 12.19
CA ASN A 9 -16.15 33.51 13.22
C ASN A 9 -15.76 32.11 13.71
N SER A 10 -14.87 31.40 12.99
CA SER A 10 -14.37 30.11 13.45
C SER A 10 -13.15 30.23 14.35
N CYS A 11 -12.50 31.38 14.41
CA CYS A 11 -11.39 31.65 15.34
C CYS A 11 -11.97 31.85 16.74
N THR A 12 -11.73 30.91 17.66
CA THR A 12 -12.26 30.98 19.03
C THR A 12 -11.25 31.54 20.02
N TYR A 13 -9.96 31.43 19.72
CA TYR A 13 -8.90 31.82 20.62
C TYR A 13 -7.58 31.99 19.86
N VAL A 14 -6.80 33.01 20.21
CA VAL A 14 -5.43 33.22 19.72
C VAL A 14 -4.58 33.76 20.85
N LYS A 15 -3.42 33.16 21.11
CA LYS A 15 -2.43 33.67 22.05
C LYS A 15 -1.01 33.48 21.54
N THR A 16 -0.08 34.29 22.03
CA THR A 16 1.34 33.95 22.03
C THR A 16 1.60 32.87 23.07
N TYR A 17 2.50 31.94 22.75
CA TYR A 17 2.87 30.83 23.63
C TYR A 17 4.34 30.98 24.03
N SER A 18 4.58 31.94 24.93
CA SER A 18 5.88 32.21 25.54
C SER A 18 6.21 31.10 26.55
N GLY A 19 7.26 30.31 26.28
CA GLY A 19 7.60 29.12 27.06
C GLY A 19 7.52 27.81 26.27
N ALA A 20 7.31 27.87 24.95
CA ALA A 20 7.57 26.73 24.09
C ALA A 20 9.06 26.38 24.13
N ASP A 21 9.37 25.10 24.36
CA ASP A 21 10.72 24.56 24.21
C ASP A 21 11.05 24.43 22.73
N ILE A 22 11.42 25.56 22.12
CA ILE A 22 11.83 25.66 20.72
C ILE A 22 13.14 26.45 20.64
N ASN A 23 14.09 25.93 19.87
CA ASN A 23 15.34 26.61 19.58
C ASN A 23 15.14 27.64 18.45
N SER A 24 14.26 28.62 18.67
CA SER A 24 14.02 29.75 17.79
C SER A 24 13.88 31.02 18.62
N ASP A 25 14.39 32.12 18.08
CA ASP A 25 14.26 33.49 18.58
C ASP A 25 12.83 34.05 18.48
N HIS A 26 11.88 33.30 17.91
CA HIS A 26 10.50 33.70 17.74
C HIS A 26 9.54 33.00 18.71
N ILE A 27 8.60 33.77 19.25
CA ILE A 27 7.52 33.24 20.11
C ILE A 27 6.40 32.69 19.21
N PRO A 28 6.00 31.42 19.35
CA PRO A 28 4.96 30.84 18.53
C PRO A 28 3.60 31.41 18.90
N VAL A 29 2.73 31.55 17.91
CA VAL A 29 1.32 31.94 18.10
C VAL A 29 0.45 30.71 17.93
N VAL A 30 -0.37 30.43 18.93
CA VAL A 30 -1.30 29.30 18.95
C VAL A 30 -2.72 29.84 18.81
N GLY A 31 -3.46 29.33 17.83
CA GLY A 31 -4.86 29.68 17.61
C GLY A 31 -5.75 28.45 17.51
N ASN A 32 -6.93 28.53 18.11
CA ASN A 32 -7.97 27.50 17.99
C ASN A 32 -9.00 27.93 16.96
N PHE A 33 -9.25 27.04 15.99
CA PHE A 33 -10.20 27.26 14.92
C PHE A 33 -11.24 26.13 14.87
N LYS A 34 -12.51 26.48 15.01
CA LYS A 34 -13.64 25.54 14.89
C LYS A 34 -14.03 25.37 13.41
N VAL A 35 -13.24 24.60 12.66
CA VAL A 35 -13.47 24.35 11.23
C VAL A 35 -13.44 22.85 10.96
N ARG A 36 -14.39 22.36 10.16
CA ARG A 36 -14.38 20.97 9.67
C ARG A 36 -13.59 20.90 8.38
N VAL A 37 -12.40 20.30 8.42
CA VAL A 37 -11.58 20.04 7.23
C VAL A 37 -11.83 18.63 6.69
N LYS A 38 -11.73 18.47 5.37
CA LYS A 38 -11.70 17.14 4.76
C LYS A 38 -10.34 16.50 5.02
N LYS A 39 -10.33 15.32 5.62
CA LYS A 39 -9.10 14.52 5.70
C LYS A 39 -8.70 14.08 4.30
N VAL A 40 -7.57 14.57 3.80
CA VAL A 40 -6.97 14.06 2.57
C VAL A 40 -6.30 12.73 2.92
N THR A 41 -6.86 11.64 2.42
CA THR A 41 -6.20 10.33 2.50
C THR A 41 -5.41 10.11 1.22
N SER A 42 -4.17 9.65 1.35
CA SER A 42 -3.41 9.24 0.18
C SER A 42 -4.06 7.99 -0.40
N LYS A 43 -4.07 7.87 -1.73
CA LYS A 43 -4.52 6.64 -2.38
C LYS A 43 -3.57 5.52 -1.97
N SER A 44 -4.09 4.47 -1.35
CA SER A 44 -3.28 3.28 -1.05
C SER A 44 -2.74 2.71 -2.36
N MET A 45 -1.43 2.49 -2.44
CA MET A 45 -0.85 1.75 -3.56
C MET A 45 -1.45 0.34 -3.63
N LYS A 46 -1.75 -0.13 -4.84
CA LYS A 46 -2.18 -1.52 -5.07
C LYS A 46 -1.06 -2.44 -4.60
N LYS A 47 -1.39 -3.39 -3.71
CA LYS A 47 -0.45 -4.43 -3.27
C LYS A 47 -0.47 -5.59 -4.26
N TYR A 48 0.71 -6.02 -4.70
CA TYR A 48 0.89 -7.14 -5.61
C TYR A 48 1.59 -8.28 -4.87
N ASP A 49 1.21 -9.53 -5.16
CA ASP A 49 1.82 -10.71 -4.54
C ASP A 49 2.93 -11.29 -5.42
N VAL A 50 4.18 -10.99 -5.05
CA VAL A 50 5.37 -11.51 -5.72
C VAL A 50 5.58 -13.01 -5.53
N ARG A 51 4.92 -13.63 -4.55
CA ARG A 51 5.03 -15.08 -4.30
C ARG A 51 4.49 -15.90 -5.47
N LYS A 52 3.55 -15.33 -6.23
CA LYS A 52 3.02 -15.94 -7.46
C LYS A 52 4.09 -16.22 -8.52
N LEU A 53 5.21 -15.49 -8.50
CA LEU A 53 6.34 -15.75 -9.41
C LEU A 53 7.14 -17.01 -9.05
N LYS A 54 6.93 -17.61 -7.88
CA LYS A 54 7.53 -18.91 -7.54
C LYS A 54 6.93 -20.05 -8.36
N ALA A 55 5.69 -19.90 -8.83
CA ALA A 55 5.05 -20.89 -9.68
C ALA A 55 5.69 -20.87 -11.09
N PRO A 56 6.23 -21.99 -11.58
CA PRO A 56 7.02 -22.02 -12.82
C PRO A 56 6.22 -21.61 -14.06
N ASN A 57 4.94 -21.97 -14.10
CA ASN A 57 3.99 -21.58 -15.15
C ASN A 57 3.79 -20.06 -15.23
N VAL A 58 3.68 -19.38 -14.09
CA VAL A 58 3.52 -17.92 -14.03
C VAL A 58 4.83 -17.24 -14.38
N ARG A 59 5.96 -17.78 -13.90
CA ARG A 59 7.29 -17.24 -14.20
C ARG A 59 7.60 -17.25 -15.69
N LEU A 60 7.32 -18.35 -16.38
CA LEU A 60 7.55 -18.47 -17.82
C LEU A 60 6.70 -17.47 -18.61
N LYS A 61 5.39 -17.42 -18.33
CA LYS A 61 4.47 -16.46 -18.98
C LYS A 61 4.89 -15.00 -18.78
N VAL A 62 5.35 -14.65 -17.57
CA VAL A 62 5.85 -13.31 -17.26
C VAL A 62 7.14 -13.02 -18.02
N SER A 63 8.08 -13.96 -18.04
CA SER A 63 9.37 -13.80 -18.72
C SER A 63 9.21 -13.64 -20.23
N GLU A 64 8.38 -14.46 -20.88
CA GLU A 64 8.11 -14.37 -22.31
C GLU A 64 7.43 -13.04 -22.67
N ASN A 65 6.37 -12.67 -21.94
CA ASN A 65 5.64 -11.42 -22.18
C ASN A 65 6.53 -10.18 -21.93
N HIS A 66 7.43 -10.26 -20.95
CA HIS A 66 8.41 -9.21 -20.70
C HIS A 66 9.42 -9.10 -21.84
N ASN A 67 10.01 -10.22 -22.26
CA ASN A 67 11.02 -10.26 -23.32
C ASN A 67 10.45 -9.75 -24.66
N LEU A 68 9.25 -10.22 -25.05
CA LEU A 68 8.57 -9.78 -26.27
C LEU A 68 8.32 -8.26 -26.29
N LYS A 69 8.01 -7.66 -25.14
CA LYS A 69 7.76 -6.21 -25.04
C LYS A 69 9.05 -5.40 -24.97
N LEU A 70 10.12 -5.94 -24.39
CA LEU A 70 11.45 -5.32 -24.42
C LEU A 70 12.02 -5.27 -25.84
N LEU A 71 11.82 -6.33 -26.64
CA LEU A 71 12.22 -6.33 -28.05
C LEU A 71 11.54 -5.22 -28.85
N LYS A 72 10.25 -4.93 -28.59
CA LYS A 72 9.52 -3.81 -29.20
C LYS A 72 10.03 -2.44 -28.72
N CYS A 73 10.58 -2.38 -27.51
CA CYS A 73 11.08 -1.16 -26.89
C CYS A 73 12.42 -0.70 -27.50
N ARG A 74 13.26 -1.64 -27.96
CA ARG A 74 14.56 -1.36 -28.59
C ARG A 74 14.46 -0.47 -29.83
N ASN A 75 13.31 -0.49 -30.51
CA ASN A 75 13.08 0.28 -31.74
C ASN A 75 12.42 1.66 -31.50
N ALA A 76 12.24 2.09 -30.25
CA ALA A 76 11.41 3.25 -29.90
C ALA A 76 12.11 4.63 -30.03
N GLY A 77 13.35 4.69 -30.52
CA GLY A 77 14.06 5.92 -30.88
C GLY A 77 14.58 6.77 -29.71
N THR A 78 13.73 7.12 -28.74
CA THR A 78 14.07 8.00 -27.59
C THR A 78 14.08 7.23 -26.28
N ILE A 79 15.09 7.48 -25.44
CA ILE A 79 15.27 6.82 -24.13
C ILE A 79 14.04 6.99 -23.22
N GLU A 80 13.47 8.19 -23.14
CA GLU A 80 12.30 8.47 -22.30
C GLU A 80 11.05 7.66 -22.72
N LYS A 81 10.83 7.54 -24.03
CA LYS A 81 9.75 6.72 -24.59
C LYS A 81 9.98 5.25 -24.26
N SER A 82 11.23 4.78 -24.36
CA SER A 82 11.59 3.42 -24.00
C SER A 82 11.32 3.13 -22.51
N LEU A 83 11.71 4.03 -21.61
CA LEU A 83 11.47 3.91 -20.17
C LEU A 83 9.98 3.86 -19.85
N THR A 84 9.18 4.72 -20.48
CA THR A 84 7.72 4.74 -20.31
C THR A 84 7.08 3.42 -20.75
N ILE A 85 7.55 2.84 -21.87
CA ILE A 85 7.09 1.53 -22.37
C ILE A 85 7.45 0.41 -21.39
N VAL A 86 8.67 0.42 -20.83
CA VAL A 86 9.10 -0.58 -19.84
C VAL A 86 8.25 -0.48 -18.57
N GLN A 87 8.07 0.72 -18.03
CA GLN A 87 7.27 0.95 -16.83
C GLN A 87 5.80 0.54 -17.04
N GLY A 88 5.22 0.89 -18.19
CA GLY A 88 3.87 0.47 -18.56
C GLY A 88 3.75 -1.05 -18.72
N THR A 89 4.76 -1.69 -19.30
CA THR A 89 4.82 -3.15 -19.44
C THR A 89 4.83 -3.85 -18.10
N VAL A 90 5.73 -3.42 -17.19
CA VAL A 90 5.83 -3.97 -15.84
C VAL A 90 4.52 -3.78 -15.08
N THR A 91 3.88 -2.61 -15.21
CA THR A 91 2.59 -2.33 -14.56
C THR A 91 1.48 -3.26 -15.09
N LYS A 92 1.39 -3.46 -16.40
CA LYS A 92 0.43 -4.40 -17.01
C LYS A 92 0.65 -5.84 -16.56
N ILE A 93 1.91 -6.29 -16.52
CA ILE A 93 2.26 -7.64 -16.06
C ILE A 93 1.86 -7.83 -14.58
N LYS A 94 2.15 -6.83 -13.74
CA LYS A 94 1.75 -6.84 -12.32
C LYS A 94 0.24 -6.96 -12.17
N GLU A 95 -0.54 -6.22 -12.95
CA GLU A 95 -2.01 -6.27 -12.89
C GLU A 95 -2.59 -7.60 -13.38
N GLN A 96 -2.01 -8.21 -14.43
CA GLN A 96 -2.51 -9.47 -15.00
C GLN A 96 -2.13 -10.70 -14.17
N HIS A 97 -0.91 -10.77 -13.66
CA HIS A 97 -0.37 -12.00 -13.06
C HIS A 97 -0.15 -11.92 -11.55
N LEU A 98 0.01 -10.73 -10.98
CA LEU A 98 0.41 -10.53 -9.58
C LEU A 98 -0.68 -9.87 -8.73
N LYS A 99 -1.93 -9.81 -9.22
CA LYS A 99 -3.05 -9.32 -8.42
C LYS A 99 -3.17 -10.17 -7.15
N LYS A 100 -3.27 -9.51 -6.01
CA LYS A 100 -3.50 -10.20 -4.73
C LYS A 100 -4.88 -10.87 -4.77
N ASP A 101 -4.94 -12.16 -4.49
CA ASP A 101 -6.22 -12.85 -4.33
C ASP A 101 -6.88 -12.40 -3.02
N THR A 102 -8.20 -12.45 -2.95
CA THR A 102 -8.93 -12.31 -1.69
C THR A 102 -8.53 -13.47 -0.78
N GLU A 103 -7.51 -13.27 0.04
CA GLU A 103 -6.96 -14.29 0.92
C GLU A 103 -8.02 -14.78 1.91
N LYS A 104 -8.07 -16.09 2.17
CA LYS A 104 -8.60 -16.62 3.43
C LYS A 104 -7.75 -16.04 4.57
N LEU A 105 -8.40 -15.68 5.68
CA LEU A 105 -7.89 -14.82 6.77
C LEU A 105 -6.51 -15.19 7.38
N LYS A 106 -5.88 -16.32 7.05
CA LYS A 106 -4.58 -16.78 7.60
C LYS A 106 -3.81 -17.64 6.59
N SER A 107 -2.79 -17.08 5.92
CA SER A 107 -1.95 -17.83 4.96
C SER A 107 -1.05 -18.90 5.60
N TRP A 108 -0.82 -18.82 6.92
CA TRP A 108 -0.09 -19.83 7.68
C TRP A 108 -0.95 -21.04 8.07
N MET A 109 -2.27 -20.97 7.88
CA MET A 109 -3.21 -22.06 8.20
C MET A 109 -3.35 -22.97 6.98
N THR A 110 -2.33 -23.80 6.74
CA THR A 110 -2.34 -24.80 5.66
C THR A 110 -3.35 -25.92 5.96
N ASN A 111 -3.81 -26.61 4.91
CA ASN A 111 -4.71 -27.77 5.08
C ASN A 111 -4.08 -28.86 5.95
N GLU A 112 -2.77 -29.06 5.83
CA GLU A 112 -1.98 -29.99 6.66
C GLU A 112 -2.06 -29.63 8.15
N ILE A 113 -1.94 -28.35 8.51
CA ILE A 113 -2.08 -27.90 9.91
C ILE A 113 -3.50 -28.14 10.42
N LEU A 114 -4.53 -27.90 9.58
CA LEU A 114 -5.92 -28.18 9.93
C LEU A 114 -6.16 -29.69 10.16
N GLU A 115 -5.54 -30.54 9.34
CA GLU A 115 -5.59 -32.00 9.48
C GLU A 115 -4.89 -32.47 10.77
N LEU A 116 -3.70 -31.95 11.07
CA LEU A 116 -2.98 -32.24 12.31
C LEU A 116 -3.78 -31.80 13.56
N MET A 117 -4.47 -30.65 13.49
CA MET A 117 -5.36 -30.19 14.55
C MET A 117 -6.56 -31.15 14.75
N ASP A 118 -7.14 -31.65 13.66
CA ASP A 118 -8.25 -32.60 13.71
C ASP A 118 -7.80 -33.97 14.27
N GLN A 119 -6.63 -34.46 13.84
CA GLN A 119 -6.01 -35.67 14.38
C GLN A 119 -5.77 -35.57 15.89
N ARG A 120 -5.20 -34.46 16.37
CA ARG A 120 -5.03 -34.20 17.81
C ARG A 120 -6.37 -34.21 18.54
N ASN A 121 -7.41 -33.60 17.97
CA ASN A 121 -8.74 -33.57 18.57
C ASN A 121 -9.36 -34.96 18.67
N LYS A 122 -9.18 -35.82 17.65
CA LYS A 122 -9.60 -37.22 17.66
C LYS A 122 -8.87 -38.02 18.74
N GLN A 123 -7.55 -37.87 18.85
CA GLN A 123 -6.75 -38.53 19.89
C GLN A 123 -7.17 -38.12 21.30
N ARG A 124 -7.47 -36.84 21.52
CA ARG A 124 -7.97 -36.34 22.82
C ARG A 124 -9.35 -36.88 23.20
N LYS A 125 -10.18 -37.21 22.22
CA LYS A 125 -11.54 -37.75 22.40
C LYS A 125 -11.58 -39.28 22.48
N SER A 126 -10.48 -39.97 22.17
CA SER A 126 -10.41 -41.42 22.29
C SER A 126 -10.43 -41.82 23.78
N PRO A 127 -11.30 -42.77 24.20
CA PRO A 127 -11.34 -43.21 25.59
C PRO A 127 -9.99 -43.84 25.97
N ARG A 128 -9.46 -43.52 27.16
CA ARG A 128 -8.29 -44.23 27.69
C ARG A 128 -8.68 -45.70 27.92
N ILE A 129 -7.95 -46.61 27.26
CA ILE A 129 -7.94 -48.05 27.54
C ILE A 129 -7.11 -48.25 28.82
#